data_AF-A0A7S4T7D8-F1
#
_entry.id   AF-A0A7S4T7D8-F1
#
_cell.length_a   1.000
_cell.length_b   1.000
_cell.length_c   1.000
_cell.angle_alpha   90.00
_cell.angle_beta   90.00
_cell.angle_gamma   90.00
#
_symmetry.space_group_name_H-M   'P 1'
#
loop_
_entity.id
_entity.type
_entity.pdbx_description
1 polymer ?
#
loop_
_entity_poly.entity_id
_entity_poly.type
_entity_poly.pdbx_seq_one_letter_code
_entity_poly.pdbx_strand_id
1 'polypeptide(L)'
;SSLVAHRSIACWDGHPHDLLVILGMLSMGAFVVAYLALVIWATITYPVKVSEESGLRFVHRFDFLFGKLQPRSHHFAVVMVVRKLLICLVTVTLVNHPEVQLTCLLVVLVGNGMYQCAAWPWRVDLVNYLDIVLNFTLISFLSVGFLKGSFDEDTSELLAQFLVHLALSSAGVGIVGIVCAVFLQAFVFKCPYRIYLSYEMREAGMLARWLKLLLANQGCDDVKLSADLESMDEHIDTCMRRTANVVVLLTHQTLSTVWCAVDIAAAFRGRAQIVWVACDDYQAIPEEFIDELTGTFEVQELSMMAAGGIHLRHVKAAYAEMQQAPVVRLKRGDHGSAATSEAEHMRALTEVMQSCKIRSVGKAETIGKMVRTSIRGSRRSRTSMPRRPSATGETADDQRGVFILGCTSDPEADCRCRIVQAVLASTLEHPLVFWGEESELSSGYVLVLLT
;
A
#
# COMPACT_ATOMS: atom_id res chain seq x y z
N SER A 1 -30.48 -2.06 -38.34
CA SER A 1 -31.45 -3.14 -38.58
C SER A 1 -32.88 -2.90 -38.12
N SER A 2 -33.20 -2.11 -37.07
CA SER A 2 -34.60 -1.95 -36.61
C SER A 2 -35.51 -1.13 -37.55
N LEU A 3 -35.05 0.04 -38.03
CA LEU A 3 -35.86 0.90 -38.92
C LEU A 3 -36.01 0.37 -40.35
N VAL A 4 -35.08 -0.47 -40.82
CA VAL A 4 -35.14 -1.08 -42.17
C VAL A 4 -36.29 -2.09 -42.28
N ALA A 5 -36.69 -2.70 -41.17
CA ALA A 5 -37.80 -3.65 -41.11
C ALA A 5 -39.19 -2.98 -41.15
N HIS A 6 -39.27 -1.67 -40.89
CA HIS A 6 -40.52 -0.91 -40.87
C HIS A 6 -40.47 0.26 -41.86
N ARG A 7 -40.38 -0.09 -43.16
CA ARG A 7 -40.44 0.89 -44.27
C ARG A 7 -41.71 1.75 -44.29
N SER A 8 -42.75 1.36 -43.57
CA SER A 8 -44.01 2.11 -43.47
C SER A 8 -43.96 3.31 -42.50
N ILE A 9 -42.91 3.45 -41.70
CA ILE A 9 -42.72 4.62 -40.85
C ILE A 9 -41.96 5.65 -41.68
N ALA A 10 -42.71 6.53 -42.37
CA ALA A 10 -42.11 7.66 -43.06
C ALA A 10 -41.56 8.64 -42.01
N CYS A 11 -40.29 9.00 -42.15
CA CYS A 11 -39.67 9.98 -41.28
C CYS A 11 -40.46 11.28 -41.35
N TRP A 12 -40.81 11.84 -40.19
CA TRP A 12 -41.60 13.08 -40.06
C TRP A 12 -43.06 12.99 -40.51
N ASP A 13 -43.58 11.78 -40.76
CA ASP A 13 -44.97 11.56 -41.14
C ASP A 13 -45.72 10.88 -39.98
N GLY A 14 -46.25 11.71 -39.07
CA GLY A 14 -47.19 11.29 -38.02
C GLY A 14 -46.69 11.38 -36.56
N HIS A 15 -47.66 11.46 -35.66
CA HIS A 15 -47.48 11.55 -34.20
C HIS A 15 -46.53 10.53 -33.52
N PRO A 16 -46.43 9.24 -33.93
CA PRO A 16 -45.57 8.30 -33.23
C PRO A 16 -44.06 8.58 -33.40
N HIS A 17 -43.64 9.24 -34.49
CA HIS A 17 -42.24 9.60 -34.71
C HIS A 17 -41.79 10.69 -33.74
N ASP A 18 -42.59 11.74 -33.56
CA ASP A 18 -42.28 12.85 -32.65
C ASP A 18 -42.14 12.37 -31.20
N LEU A 19 -42.99 11.44 -30.78
CA LEU A 19 -42.92 10.85 -29.45
C LEU A 19 -41.59 10.09 -29.22
N LEU A 20 -41.12 9.34 -30.22
CA LEU A 20 -39.84 8.62 -30.14
C LEU A 20 -38.65 9.60 -30.09
N VAL A 21 -38.70 10.70 -30.84
CA VAL A 21 -37.67 11.75 -30.78
C VAL A 21 -37.64 12.39 -29.40
N ILE A 22 -38.80 12.76 -28.84
CA ILE A 22 -38.91 13.35 -27.50
C ILE A 22 -38.35 12.39 -26.44
N LEU A 23 -38.74 11.11 -26.50
CA LEU A 23 -38.25 10.09 -25.58
C LEU A 23 -36.73 9.90 -25.71
N GLY A 24 -36.19 9.91 -26.93
CA GLY A 24 -34.76 9.83 -27.19
C GLY A 24 -33.99 11.03 -26.62
N MET A 25 -34.53 12.25 -26.79
CA MET A 25 -33.95 13.47 -26.21
C MET A 25 -33.97 13.45 -24.68
N LEU A 26 -35.09 13.03 -24.07
CA LEU A 26 -35.20 12.85 -22.62
C LEU A 26 -34.20 11.80 -22.11
N SER A 27 -34.07 10.67 -22.80
CA SER A 27 -33.10 9.63 -22.47
C SER A 27 -31.66 10.12 -22.58
N MET A 28 -31.32 10.87 -23.63
CA MET A 28 -30.00 11.48 -23.81
C MET A 28 -29.67 12.46 -22.67
N GLY A 29 -30.63 13.33 -22.32
CA GLY A 29 -30.48 14.27 -21.21
C GLY A 29 -30.30 13.58 -19.86
N ALA A 30 -31.18 12.61 -19.56
CA ALA A 30 -31.19 11.93 -18.27
C ALA A 30 -30.00 10.99 -18.06
N PHE A 31 -29.59 10.23 -19.08
CA PHE A 31 -28.56 9.20 -18.90
C PHE A 31 -27.17 9.63 -19.35
N VAL A 32 -27.05 10.44 -20.40
CA VAL A 32 -25.72 10.81 -20.94
C VAL A 32 -25.26 12.13 -20.34
N VAL A 33 -26.08 13.17 -20.43
CA VAL A 33 -25.71 14.50 -19.94
C VAL A 33 -25.63 14.53 -18.42
N ALA A 34 -26.63 14.02 -17.70
CA ALA A 34 -26.61 14.02 -16.24
C ALA A 34 -25.49 13.13 -15.67
N TYR A 35 -25.21 11.97 -16.28
CA TYR A 35 -24.10 11.11 -15.85
C TYR A 35 -22.75 11.78 -16.09
N LEU A 36 -22.53 12.40 -17.25
CA LEU A 36 -21.30 13.15 -17.52
C LEU A 36 -21.14 14.32 -16.53
N ALA A 37 -22.22 15.07 -16.27
CA ALA A 37 -22.22 16.14 -15.28
C ALA A 37 -21.87 15.64 -13.87
N LEU A 38 -22.43 14.50 -13.46
CA LEU A 38 -22.12 13.85 -12.19
C LEU A 38 -20.64 13.46 -12.10
N VAL A 39 -20.08 12.86 -13.15
CA VAL A 39 -18.66 12.46 -13.20
C VAL A 39 -17.73 13.68 -13.14
N ILE A 40 -18.05 14.74 -13.88
CA ILE A 40 -17.29 16.00 -13.85
C ILE A 40 -17.34 16.61 -12.46
N TRP A 41 -18.53 16.74 -11.88
CA TRP A 41 -18.71 17.27 -10.52
C TRP A 41 -17.94 16.45 -9.49
N ALA A 42 -18.05 15.12 -9.51
CA ALA A 42 -17.34 14.24 -8.59
C ALA A 42 -15.82 14.37 -8.75
N THR A 43 -15.33 14.51 -9.98
CA THR A 43 -13.89 14.65 -10.28
C THR A 43 -13.32 15.98 -9.80
N ILE A 44 -14.04 17.09 -10.00
CA ILE A 44 -13.63 18.42 -9.51
C ILE A 44 -13.66 18.47 -7.99
N THR A 45 -14.63 17.79 -7.37
CA THR A 45 -14.85 17.80 -5.92
C THR A 45 -13.91 16.84 -5.17
N TYR A 46 -13.34 15.85 -5.87
CA TYR A 46 -12.46 14.81 -5.32
C TYR A 46 -11.33 15.34 -4.41
N PRO A 47 -10.46 16.28 -4.84
CA PRO A 47 -9.33 16.72 -4.01
C PRO A 47 -9.75 17.44 -2.72
N VAL A 48 -10.90 18.12 -2.72
CA VAL A 48 -11.43 18.80 -1.53
C VAL A 48 -12.09 17.79 -0.60
N LYS A 49 -12.84 16.82 -1.14
CA LYS A 49 -13.55 15.84 -0.30
C LYS A 49 -12.64 14.80 0.33
N VAL A 50 -11.55 14.41 -0.33
CA VAL A 50 -10.63 13.41 0.21
C VAL A 50 -9.82 13.92 1.41
N SER A 51 -9.65 15.25 1.53
CA SER A 51 -8.96 15.86 2.68
C SER A 51 -9.86 16.13 3.89
N GLU A 52 -11.18 16.02 3.74
CA GLU A 52 -12.12 16.11 4.86
C GLU A 52 -12.08 14.82 5.70
N GLU A 53 -12.38 14.90 7.01
CA GLU A 53 -12.47 13.72 7.90
C GLU A 53 -13.45 12.66 7.40
N SER A 54 -14.44 13.06 6.60
CA SER A 54 -15.43 12.17 5.97
C SER A 54 -15.03 11.65 4.57
N GLY A 55 -13.82 11.95 4.11
CA GLY A 55 -13.37 11.70 2.74
C GLY A 55 -13.41 10.23 2.32
N LEU A 56 -13.21 9.30 3.26
CA LEU A 56 -13.32 7.86 2.99
C LEU A 56 -14.73 7.47 2.51
N ARG A 57 -15.80 8.07 3.05
CA ARG A 57 -17.17 7.79 2.60
C ARG A 57 -17.41 8.28 1.16
N PHE A 58 -16.81 9.42 0.81
CA PHE A 58 -16.89 9.95 -0.56
C PHE A 58 -16.17 9.02 -1.55
N VAL A 59 -14.94 8.62 -1.23
CA VAL A 59 -14.17 7.68 -2.06
C VAL A 59 -14.93 6.36 -2.21
N HIS A 60 -15.49 5.81 -1.13
CA HIS A 60 -16.28 4.59 -1.18
C HIS A 60 -17.56 4.74 -2.03
N ARG A 61 -18.25 5.89 -1.97
CA ARG A 61 -19.44 6.16 -2.80
C ARG A 61 -19.11 6.23 -4.30
N PHE A 62 -17.94 6.76 -4.63
CA PHE A 62 -17.45 6.90 -6.00
C PHE A 62 -16.35 5.88 -6.34
N ASP A 63 -16.34 4.74 -5.67
CA ASP A 63 -15.33 3.70 -5.86
C ASP A 63 -15.35 3.15 -7.29
N PHE A 64 -16.55 3.07 -7.90
CA PHE A 64 -16.70 2.70 -9.31
C PHE A 64 -15.95 3.64 -10.27
N LEU A 65 -15.70 4.90 -9.87
CA LEU A 65 -15.05 5.92 -10.68
C LEU A 65 -13.55 6.02 -10.35
N PHE A 66 -13.21 6.03 -9.06
CA PHE A 66 -11.84 6.32 -8.60
C PHE A 66 -11.08 5.09 -8.08
N GLY A 67 -11.74 4.01 -7.71
CA GLY A 67 -11.11 2.84 -7.07
C GLY A 67 -10.01 2.19 -7.91
N LYS A 68 -10.12 2.29 -9.23
CA LYS A 68 -9.12 1.74 -10.18
C LYS A 68 -8.04 2.75 -10.59
N LEU A 69 -8.26 4.03 -10.34
CA LEU A 69 -7.38 5.11 -10.78
C LEU A 69 -6.34 5.43 -9.70
N GLN A 70 -5.19 5.93 -10.13
CA GLN A 70 -4.23 6.54 -9.22
C GLN A 70 -4.82 7.85 -8.67
N PRO A 71 -4.65 8.15 -7.38
CA PRO A 71 -5.12 9.42 -6.80
C PRO A 71 -4.58 10.66 -7.54
N ARG A 72 -3.36 10.57 -8.07
CA ARG A 72 -2.70 11.63 -8.85
C ARG A 72 -3.39 11.89 -10.21
N SER A 73 -4.05 10.89 -10.77
CA SER A 73 -4.65 10.92 -12.11
C SER A 73 -6.19 10.78 -12.07
N HIS A 74 -6.83 11.21 -10.97
CA HIS A 74 -8.30 11.16 -10.80
C HIS A 74 -9.07 11.89 -11.91
N HIS A 75 -8.48 12.92 -12.52
CA HIS A 75 -9.05 13.66 -13.66
C HIS A 75 -9.28 12.78 -14.90
N PHE A 76 -8.57 11.66 -15.02
CA PHE A 76 -8.72 10.74 -16.15
C PHE A 76 -10.11 10.09 -16.21
N ALA A 77 -10.83 10.03 -15.09
CA ALA A 77 -12.23 9.57 -15.04
C ALA A 77 -13.13 10.33 -16.03
N VAL A 78 -13.00 11.66 -16.11
CA VAL A 78 -13.74 12.50 -17.07
C VAL A 78 -13.32 12.17 -18.49
N VAL A 79 -12.02 12.04 -18.74
CA VAL A 79 -11.48 11.73 -20.07
C VAL A 79 -12.03 10.41 -20.60
N MET A 80 -12.13 9.38 -19.75
CA MET A 80 -12.73 8.10 -20.12
C MET A 80 -14.19 8.22 -20.57
N VAL A 81 -15.00 9.03 -19.88
CA VAL A 81 -16.42 9.23 -20.21
C VAL A 81 -16.56 10.10 -21.46
N VAL A 82 -15.78 11.18 -21.57
CA VAL A 82 -15.75 12.04 -22.75
C VAL A 82 -15.33 11.26 -24.00
N ARG A 83 -14.31 10.40 -23.92
CA ARG A 83 -13.94 9.51 -25.04
C ARG A 83 -15.11 8.66 -25.52
N LYS A 84 -15.82 8.01 -24.60
CA LYS A 84 -16.98 7.16 -24.94
C LYS A 84 -18.07 7.99 -25.62
N LEU A 85 -18.36 9.18 -25.08
CA LEU A 85 -19.33 10.10 -25.67
C LEU A 85 -18.92 10.53 -27.09
N LEU A 86 -17.65 10.89 -27.31
CA LEU A 86 -17.15 11.29 -28.62
C LEU A 86 -17.24 10.15 -29.64
N ILE A 87 -16.87 8.92 -29.26
CA ILE A 87 -17.00 7.74 -30.15
C ILE A 87 -18.48 7.53 -30.54
N CYS A 88 -19.40 7.61 -29.58
CA CYS A 88 -20.84 7.49 -29.87
C CYS A 88 -21.34 8.65 -30.74
N LEU A 89 -20.92 9.88 -30.47
CA LEU A 89 -21.36 11.05 -31.24
C LEU A 89 -20.88 10.95 -32.69
N VAL A 90 -19.59 10.69 -32.90
CA VAL A 90 -18.98 10.55 -34.24
C VAL A 90 -19.68 9.45 -35.05
N THR A 91 -19.96 8.30 -34.43
CA THR A 91 -20.61 7.18 -35.14
C THR A 91 -22.06 7.47 -35.53
N VAL A 92 -22.78 8.27 -34.76
CA VAL A 92 -24.18 8.62 -35.03
C VAL A 92 -24.28 9.79 -36.01
N THR A 93 -23.48 10.85 -35.85
CA THR A 93 -23.62 12.09 -36.64
C THR A 93 -23.03 11.97 -38.03
N LEU A 94 -21.99 11.15 -38.22
CA LEU A 94 -21.27 11.03 -39.48
C LEU A 94 -21.60 9.75 -40.26
N VAL A 95 -22.73 9.11 -39.96
CA VAL A 95 -23.17 7.86 -40.61
C VAL A 95 -23.25 7.94 -42.14
N ASN A 96 -23.50 9.13 -42.69
CA ASN A 96 -23.59 9.36 -44.13
C ASN A 96 -22.23 9.66 -44.79
N HIS A 97 -21.17 9.83 -43.99
CA HIS A 97 -19.83 10.20 -44.45
C HIS A 97 -18.79 9.27 -43.79
N PRO A 98 -18.70 8.00 -44.23
CA PRO A 98 -17.87 6.98 -43.57
C PRO A 98 -16.39 7.34 -43.49
N GLU A 99 -15.86 8.05 -44.50
CA GLU A 99 -14.47 8.53 -44.50
C GLU A 99 -14.21 9.51 -43.36
N VAL A 100 -15.04 10.56 -43.26
CA VAL A 100 -14.94 11.58 -42.19
C VAL A 100 -15.18 10.94 -40.83
N GLN A 101 -16.13 10.01 -40.74
CA GLN A 101 -16.42 9.24 -39.52
C GLN A 101 -15.17 8.49 -39.04
N LEU A 102 -14.50 7.75 -39.91
CA LEU A 102 -13.29 6.99 -39.58
C LEU A 102 -12.14 7.91 -39.19
N THR A 103 -11.92 9.01 -39.92
CA THR A 103 -10.89 10.00 -39.58
C THR A 103 -11.13 10.62 -38.20
N CYS A 104 -12.37 11.03 -37.89
CA CYS A 104 -12.71 11.58 -36.58
C CYS A 104 -12.53 10.56 -35.45
N LEU A 105 -12.91 9.30 -35.66
CA LEU A 105 -12.66 8.23 -34.68
C LEU A 105 -11.16 8.03 -34.42
N LEU A 106 -10.35 8.05 -35.48
CA LEU A 106 -8.90 7.92 -35.37
C LEU A 106 -8.29 9.07 -34.53
N VAL A 107 -8.71 10.31 -34.78
CA VAL A 107 -8.26 11.48 -34.01
C VAL A 107 -8.62 11.34 -32.53
N VAL A 108 -9.86 10.92 -32.21
CA VAL A 108 -10.31 10.72 -30.83
C VAL A 108 -9.47 9.65 -30.11
N LEU A 109 -9.20 8.51 -30.78
CA LEU A 109 -8.45 7.40 -30.18
C LEU A 109 -6.95 7.70 -30.03
N VAL A 110 -6.34 8.39 -31.00
CA VAL A 110 -4.95 8.83 -30.92
C VAL A 110 -4.78 9.85 -29.80
N GLY A 111 -5.65 10.87 -29.74
CA GLY A 111 -5.62 11.88 -28.69
C GLY A 111 -5.78 11.26 -27.29
N ASN A 112 -6.73 10.34 -27.12
CA ASN A 112 -6.87 9.61 -25.86
C ASN A 112 -5.66 8.73 -25.54
N GLY A 113 -5.12 8.02 -26.53
CA GLY A 113 -3.94 7.17 -26.35
C GLY A 113 -2.72 7.95 -25.90
N MET A 114 -2.46 9.11 -26.53
CA MET A 114 -1.39 10.02 -26.13
C MET A 114 -1.58 10.51 -24.70
N TYR A 115 -2.79 10.94 -24.35
CA TYR A 115 -3.08 11.41 -22.99
C TYR A 115 -2.96 10.28 -21.95
N GLN A 116 -3.40 9.07 -22.27
CA GLN A 116 -3.26 7.91 -21.40
C GLN A 116 -1.80 7.53 -21.15
N CYS A 117 -0.96 7.51 -22.19
CA CYS A 117 0.47 7.28 -22.05
C CYS A 117 1.14 8.34 -21.17
N ALA A 118 0.69 9.59 -21.24
CA ALA A 118 1.22 10.69 -20.43
C ALA A 118 0.72 10.66 -18.96
N ALA A 119 -0.55 10.30 -18.74
CA ALA A 119 -1.19 10.38 -17.43
C ALA A 119 -1.02 9.11 -16.58
N TRP A 120 -0.72 7.96 -17.20
CA TRP A 120 -0.55 6.63 -16.57
C TRP A 120 -1.62 6.34 -15.49
N PRO A 121 -2.91 6.38 -15.86
CA PRO A 121 -4.00 6.61 -14.93
C PRO A 121 -4.30 5.44 -13.99
N TRP A 122 -3.97 4.20 -14.38
CA TRP A 122 -4.37 3.02 -13.62
C TRP A 122 -3.44 2.74 -12.44
N ARG A 123 -3.99 2.31 -11.30
CA ARG A 123 -3.22 1.94 -10.10
C ARG A 123 -2.27 0.77 -10.35
N VAL A 124 -2.68 -0.17 -11.21
CA VAL A 124 -1.89 -1.35 -11.59
C VAL A 124 -1.24 -1.10 -12.94
N ASP A 125 0.10 -1.09 -12.98
CA ASP A 125 0.87 -0.81 -14.21
C ASP A 125 0.51 -1.74 -15.38
N LEU A 126 0.23 -3.01 -15.09
CA LEU A 126 -0.20 -3.97 -16.10
C LEU A 126 -1.45 -3.51 -16.87
N VAL A 127 -2.40 -2.86 -16.20
CA VAL A 127 -3.63 -2.36 -16.83
C VAL A 127 -3.33 -1.18 -17.75
N ASN A 128 -2.35 -0.33 -17.40
CA ASN A 128 -1.88 0.74 -18.30
C ASN A 128 -1.31 0.16 -19.59
N TYR A 129 -0.44 -0.84 -19.51
CA TYR A 129 0.10 -1.51 -20.70
C TYR A 129 -1.00 -2.14 -21.56
N LEU A 130 -1.93 -2.85 -20.92
CA LEU A 130 -3.02 -3.53 -21.62
C LEU A 130 -3.93 -2.53 -22.37
N ASP A 131 -4.32 -1.44 -21.73
CA ASP A 131 -5.15 -0.44 -22.40
C ASP A 131 -4.39 0.26 -23.56
N ILE A 132 -3.08 0.50 -23.44
CA ILE A 132 -2.26 1.05 -24.54
C ILE A 132 -2.26 0.09 -25.72
N VAL A 133 -2.02 -1.20 -25.48
CA VAL A 133 -2.04 -2.25 -26.52
C VAL A 133 -3.41 -2.29 -27.18
N LEU A 134 -4.50 -2.36 -26.40
CA LEU A 134 -5.86 -2.40 -26.95
C LEU A 134 -6.20 -1.15 -27.78
N ASN A 135 -5.78 0.04 -27.31
CA ASN A 135 -5.99 1.28 -28.04
C ASN A 135 -5.21 1.30 -29.37
N PHE A 136 -3.96 0.84 -29.36
CA PHE A 136 -3.14 0.74 -30.57
C PHE A 136 -3.71 -0.29 -31.58
N THR A 137 -4.18 -1.43 -31.09
CA THR A 137 -4.88 -2.42 -31.90
C THR A 137 -6.13 -1.82 -32.55
N LEU A 138 -6.96 -1.10 -31.79
CA LEU A 138 -8.16 -0.45 -32.32
C LEU A 138 -7.85 0.62 -33.37
N ILE A 139 -6.82 1.45 -33.12
CA ILE A 139 -6.30 2.43 -34.09
C ILE A 139 -5.90 1.74 -35.39
N SER A 140 -5.15 0.64 -35.28
CA SER A 140 -4.67 -0.10 -36.45
C SER A 140 -5.82 -0.68 -37.27
N PHE A 141 -6.85 -1.24 -36.61
CA PHE A 141 -8.06 -1.73 -37.29
C PHE A 141 -8.83 -0.61 -38.02
N LEU A 142 -8.96 0.57 -37.42
CA LEU A 142 -9.64 1.70 -38.07
C LEU A 142 -8.84 2.24 -39.27
N SER A 143 -7.51 2.27 -39.17
CA SER A 143 -6.64 2.67 -40.27
C SER A 143 -6.81 1.77 -41.50
N VAL A 144 -6.93 0.44 -41.29
CA VAL A 144 -7.26 -0.51 -42.38
C VAL A 144 -8.59 -0.14 -43.04
N GLY A 145 -9.62 0.10 -42.23
CA GLY A 145 -10.95 0.46 -42.73
C GLY A 145 -10.95 1.73 -43.57
N PHE A 146 -10.15 2.73 -43.16
CA PHE A 146 -10.01 3.99 -43.87
C PHE A 146 -9.37 3.80 -45.25
N LEU A 147 -8.29 3.02 -45.34
CA LEU A 147 -7.61 2.78 -46.61
C LEU A 147 -8.45 2.07 -47.66
N LYS A 148 -9.36 1.18 -47.24
CA LYS A 148 -10.25 0.47 -48.17
C LYS A 148 -11.28 1.40 -48.83
N GLY A 149 -11.55 2.56 -48.24
CA GLY A 149 -12.52 3.53 -48.77
C GLY A 149 -11.98 4.46 -49.87
N SER A 150 -10.67 4.74 -49.88
CA SER A 150 -10.12 5.88 -50.62
C SER A 150 -9.20 5.56 -51.80
N PHE A 151 -8.80 4.30 -52.00
CA PHE A 151 -7.80 3.91 -52.99
C PHE A 151 -8.38 2.99 -54.06
N ASP A 152 -7.75 2.99 -55.24
CA ASP A 152 -8.02 2.07 -56.35
C ASP A 152 -7.89 0.61 -55.86
N GLU A 153 -8.78 -0.29 -56.32
CA GLU A 153 -8.99 -1.63 -55.73
C GLU A 153 -7.67 -2.35 -55.46
N ASP A 154 -6.76 -2.39 -56.43
CA ASP A 154 -5.48 -3.11 -56.36
C ASP A 154 -4.48 -2.55 -55.34
N THR A 155 -4.39 -1.22 -55.20
CA THR A 155 -3.44 -0.59 -54.25
C THR A 155 -4.00 -0.59 -52.84
N SER A 156 -5.33 -0.48 -52.72
CA SER A 156 -6.05 -0.54 -51.45
C SER A 156 -5.92 -1.92 -50.79
N GLU A 157 -5.92 -3.00 -51.58
CA GLU A 157 -5.89 -4.37 -51.07
C GLU A 157 -4.54 -4.72 -50.43
N LEU A 158 -3.43 -4.43 -51.11
CA LEU A 158 -2.09 -4.69 -50.58
C LEU A 158 -1.80 -3.86 -49.32
N LEU A 159 -2.16 -2.58 -49.32
CA LEU A 159 -1.93 -1.70 -48.17
C LEU A 159 -2.83 -2.06 -46.98
N ALA A 160 -4.10 -2.41 -47.24
CA ALA A 160 -5.01 -2.91 -46.22
C ALA A 160 -4.51 -4.23 -45.61
N GLN A 161 -4.05 -5.18 -46.44
CA GLN A 161 -3.50 -6.45 -45.96
C GLN A 161 -2.26 -6.24 -45.08
N PHE A 162 -1.36 -5.33 -45.48
CA PHE A 162 -0.20 -4.92 -44.68
C PHE A 162 -0.60 -4.32 -43.33
N LEU A 163 -1.53 -3.36 -43.32
CA LEU A 163 -1.99 -2.74 -42.07
C LEU A 163 -2.73 -3.74 -41.15
N VAL A 164 -3.51 -4.69 -41.69
CA VAL A 164 -4.13 -5.76 -40.89
C VAL A 164 -3.06 -6.63 -40.24
N HIS A 165 -2.03 -7.02 -40.99
CA HIS A 165 -0.92 -7.80 -40.44
C HIS A 165 -0.14 -7.01 -39.39
N LEU A 166 0.05 -5.71 -39.57
CA LEU A 166 0.67 -4.84 -38.57
C LEU A 166 -0.20 -4.71 -37.30
N ALA A 167 -1.52 -4.61 -37.46
CA ALA A 167 -2.47 -4.57 -36.36
C ALA A 167 -2.44 -5.88 -35.55
N LEU A 168 -2.52 -7.02 -36.23
CA LEU A 168 -2.51 -8.34 -35.61
C LEU A 168 -1.16 -8.66 -34.96
N SER A 169 -0.05 -8.29 -35.59
CA SER A 169 1.29 -8.49 -35.02
C SER A 169 1.55 -7.60 -33.81
N SER A 170 1.14 -6.32 -33.84
CA SER A 170 1.25 -5.45 -32.66
C SER A 170 0.37 -5.92 -31.49
N ALA A 171 -0.85 -6.37 -31.76
CA ALA A 171 -1.71 -7.01 -30.77
C ALA A 171 -1.06 -8.29 -30.21
N GLY A 172 -0.52 -9.14 -31.09
CA GLY A 172 0.16 -10.38 -30.72
C GLY A 172 1.39 -10.13 -29.85
N VAL A 173 2.25 -9.18 -30.22
CA VAL A 173 3.42 -8.77 -29.43
C VAL A 173 2.98 -8.20 -28.08
N GLY A 174 1.90 -7.40 -28.04
CA GLY A 174 1.34 -6.89 -26.81
C GLY A 174 0.85 -7.99 -25.87
N ILE A 175 0.10 -8.98 -26.40
CA ILE A 175 -0.39 -10.14 -25.63
C ILE A 175 0.79 -10.97 -25.13
N VAL A 176 1.76 -11.31 -25.99
CA VAL A 176 2.96 -12.06 -25.58
C VAL A 176 3.76 -11.28 -24.54
N GLY A 177 3.89 -9.97 -24.69
CA GLY A 177 4.53 -9.08 -23.73
C GLY A 177 3.83 -9.09 -22.36
N ILE A 178 2.49 -9.07 -22.34
CA ILE A 178 1.69 -9.19 -21.10
C ILE A 178 1.89 -10.56 -20.46
N VAL A 179 1.79 -11.65 -21.24
CA VAL A 179 1.99 -13.01 -20.72
C VAL A 179 3.40 -13.18 -20.18
N CYS A 180 4.41 -12.69 -20.90
CA CYS A 180 5.80 -12.71 -20.47
C CYS A 180 6.01 -11.85 -19.22
N ALA A 181 5.41 -10.66 -19.16
CA ALA A 181 5.46 -9.82 -17.96
C ALA A 181 4.82 -10.54 -16.78
N VAL A 182 3.59 -11.05 -16.88
CA VAL A 182 2.93 -11.81 -15.81
C VAL A 182 3.74 -13.03 -15.40
N PHE A 183 4.32 -13.75 -16.35
CA PHE A 183 5.20 -14.89 -16.09
C PHE A 183 6.47 -14.45 -15.36
N LEU A 184 7.20 -13.46 -15.86
CA LEU A 184 8.37 -12.89 -15.19
C LEU A 184 8.01 -12.34 -13.83
N GLN A 185 6.85 -11.72 -13.66
CA GLN A 185 6.38 -11.28 -12.35
C GLN A 185 6.15 -12.48 -11.41
N ALA A 186 5.51 -13.53 -11.89
CA ALA A 186 5.27 -14.74 -11.10
C ALA A 186 6.56 -15.49 -10.72
N PHE A 187 7.58 -15.47 -11.58
CA PHE A 187 8.80 -16.27 -11.42
C PHE A 187 10.04 -15.49 -10.97
N VAL A 188 10.09 -14.16 -11.22
CA VAL A 188 11.27 -13.31 -10.99
C VAL A 188 11.07 -12.32 -9.86
N PHE A 189 9.84 -12.07 -9.40
CA PHE A 189 9.66 -11.23 -8.20
C PHE A 189 10.19 -11.95 -6.96
N LYS A 190 11.47 -11.65 -6.69
CA LYS A 190 12.09 -11.74 -5.38
C LYS A 190 11.15 -11.08 -4.38
N CYS A 191 10.92 -11.74 -3.24
CA CYS A 191 10.18 -11.16 -2.12
C CYS A 191 10.82 -9.80 -1.78
N PRO A 192 10.18 -8.65 -2.12
CA PRO A 192 10.77 -7.34 -1.92
C PRO A 192 11.05 -7.06 -0.45
N TYR A 193 10.35 -7.75 0.46
CA TYR A 193 10.56 -7.63 1.89
C TYR A 193 11.23 -8.88 2.43
N ARG A 194 12.35 -8.68 3.13
CA ARG A 194 13.04 -9.77 3.84
C ARG A 194 12.30 -10.13 5.12
N ILE A 195 11.71 -9.13 5.78
CA ILE A 195 10.90 -9.30 6.99
C ILE A 195 9.61 -8.49 6.86
N TYR A 196 8.51 -9.10 7.25
CA TYR A 196 7.26 -8.42 7.58
C TYR A 196 6.99 -8.55 9.08
N LEU A 197 6.68 -7.45 9.76
CA LEU A 197 6.31 -7.44 11.18
C LEU A 197 4.79 -7.40 11.31
N SER A 198 4.19 -8.49 11.79
CA SER A 198 2.78 -8.57 12.17
C SER A 198 2.64 -8.39 13.67
N TYR A 199 1.75 -7.49 14.09
CA TYR A 199 1.56 -7.09 15.49
C TYR A 199 0.21 -6.41 15.67
N GLU A 200 -0.32 -6.40 16.90
CA GLU A 200 -1.50 -5.61 17.24
C GLU A 200 -1.11 -4.14 17.45
N MET A 201 -1.82 -3.24 16.76
CA MET A 201 -1.42 -1.84 16.60
C MET A 201 -1.40 -1.05 17.92
N ARG A 202 -2.30 -1.36 18.85
CA ARG A 202 -2.46 -0.65 20.13
C ARG A 202 -1.42 -1.10 21.16
N GLU A 203 -1.06 -2.37 21.17
CA GLU A 203 -0.27 -2.99 22.24
C GLU A 203 1.20 -3.18 21.91
N ALA A 204 1.54 -3.39 20.63
CA ALA A 204 2.91 -3.66 20.20
C ALA A 204 3.36 -2.70 19.08
N GLY A 205 2.62 -1.60 18.88
CA GLY A 205 2.87 -0.65 17.82
C GLY A 205 4.19 0.09 17.95
N MET A 206 4.60 0.45 19.18
CA MET A 206 5.90 1.09 19.39
C MET A 206 7.02 0.04 19.40
N LEU A 207 6.78 -1.12 19.99
CA LEU A 207 7.74 -2.22 19.95
C LEU A 207 8.08 -2.65 18.51
N ALA A 208 7.09 -2.77 17.63
CA ALA A 208 7.31 -3.13 16.22
C ALA A 208 8.15 -2.08 15.48
N ARG A 209 7.90 -0.79 15.72
CA ARG A 209 8.71 0.31 15.15
C ARG A 209 10.14 0.29 15.70
N TRP A 210 10.29 0.02 16.99
CA TRP A 210 11.60 -0.11 17.62
C TRP A 210 12.37 -1.30 17.03
N LEU A 211 11.74 -2.46 16.89
CA LEU A 211 12.34 -3.64 16.28
C LEU A 211 12.73 -3.40 14.82
N LYS A 212 11.88 -2.71 14.05
CA LYS A 212 12.21 -2.29 12.67
C LYS A 212 13.45 -1.41 12.63
N LEU A 213 13.57 -0.45 13.53
CA LEU A 213 14.75 0.41 13.63
C LEU A 213 16.01 -0.39 14.01
N LEU A 214 15.88 -1.34 14.96
CA LEU A 214 16.97 -2.24 15.31
C LEU A 214 17.41 -3.14 14.13
N LEU A 215 16.46 -3.69 13.36
CA LEU A 215 16.74 -4.47 12.16
C LEU A 215 17.45 -3.64 11.09
N ALA A 216 17.00 -2.41 10.84
CA ALA A 216 17.66 -1.48 9.92
C ALA A 216 19.10 -1.20 10.36
N ASN A 217 19.34 -1.01 11.66
CA ASN A 217 20.69 -0.85 12.22
C ASN A 217 21.59 -2.08 12.03
N GLN A 218 21.01 -3.27 11.85
CA GLN A 218 21.74 -4.50 11.49
C GLN A 218 21.88 -4.69 9.96
N GLY A 219 21.55 -3.68 9.16
CA GLY A 219 21.61 -3.71 7.70
C GLY A 219 20.44 -4.43 7.04
N CYS A 220 19.30 -4.54 7.74
CA CYS A 220 18.06 -5.09 7.20
C CYS A 220 17.09 -3.95 6.90
N ASP A 221 17.25 -3.31 5.73
CA ASP A 221 16.41 -2.16 5.34
C ASP A 221 15.04 -2.59 4.77
N ASP A 222 14.93 -3.84 4.28
CA ASP A 222 13.75 -4.40 3.64
C ASP A 222 12.70 -4.94 4.66
N VAL A 223 12.35 -4.11 5.65
CA VAL A 223 11.40 -4.44 6.72
C VAL A 223 10.10 -3.66 6.55
N LYS A 224 8.98 -4.36 6.42
CA LYS A 224 7.63 -3.78 6.29
C LYS A 224 6.83 -3.98 7.57
N LEU A 225 6.05 -2.98 7.99
CA LEU A 225 5.13 -3.08 9.13
C LEU A 225 3.72 -3.38 8.64
N SER A 226 2.95 -4.11 9.44
CA SER A 226 1.53 -4.36 9.21
C SER A 226 0.72 -3.05 9.15
N ALA A 227 1.01 -2.07 10.00
CA ALA A 227 0.34 -0.76 9.98
C ALA A 227 0.66 0.12 8.75
N ASP A 228 1.63 -0.25 7.91
CA ASP A 228 1.96 0.48 6.67
C ASP A 228 1.08 0.03 5.48
N LEU A 229 0.06 -0.80 5.71
CA LEU A 229 -0.86 -1.34 4.72
C LEU A 229 -2.29 -0.91 5.07
N GLU A 230 -3.07 -0.52 4.06
CA GLU A 230 -4.41 0.06 4.28
C GLU A 230 -5.54 -0.96 4.05
N SER A 231 -5.29 -1.95 3.20
CA SER A 231 -6.31 -2.90 2.76
C SER A 231 -5.92 -4.34 3.05
N MET A 232 -6.89 -5.17 3.42
CA MET A 232 -6.62 -6.56 3.76
C MET A 232 -6.04 -7.37 2.60
N ASP A 233 -6.38 -7.03 1.35
CA ASP A 233 -5.79 -7.64 0.17
C ASP A 233 -4.28 -7.37 0.09
N GLU A 234 -3.82 -6.18 0.49
CA GLU A 234 -2.40 -5.86 0.56
C GLU A 234 -1.69 -6.65 1.66
N HIS A 235 -2.33 -6.84 2.82
CA HIS A 235 -1.81 -7.72 3.89
C HIS A 235 -1.63 -9.15 3.39
N ILE A 236 -2.67 -9.70 2.75
CA ILE A 236 -2.67 -11.07 2.24
C ILE A 236 -1.60 -11.23 1.15
N ASP A 237 -1.56 -10.34 0.14
CA ASP A 237 -0.55 -10.43 -0.93
C ASP A 237 0.86 -10.25 -0.38
N THR A 238 1.05 -9.33 0.58
CA THR A 238 2.36 -9.06 1.18
C THR A 238 2.87 -10.28 1.94
N CYS A 239 2.09 -10.80 2.89
CA CYS A 239 2.47 -11.94 3.72
C CYS A 239 2.59 -13.23 2.90
N MET A 240 1.71 -13.43 1.91
CA MET A 240 1.68 -14.68 1.14
C MET A 240 2.74 -14.75 0.04
N ARG A 241 3.10 -13.62 -0.59
CA ARG A 241 3.91 -13.64 -1.81
C ARG A 241 5.12 -12.71 -1.77
N ARG A 242 5.05 -11.61 -1.02
CA ARG A 242 6.08 -10.55 -1.07
C ARG A 242 7.08 -10.60 0.08
N THR A 243 6.93 -11.55 0.99
CA THR A 243 7.78 -11.64 2.17
C THR A 243 8.35 -13.04 2.34
N ALA A 244 9.65 -13.11 2.61
CA ALA A 244 10.31 -14.38 2.92
C ALA A 244 10.09 -14.83 4.37
N ASN A 245 10.12 -13.89 5.32
CA ASN A 245 9.95 -14.15 6.74
C ASN A 245 8.90 -13.23 7.36
N VAL A 246 7.96 -13.79 8.10
CA VAL A 246 6.94 -13.05 8.85
C VAL A 246 7.27 -13.19 10.34
N VAL A 247 7.56 -12.08 10.99
CA VAL A 247 7.82 -12.03 12.43
C VAL A 247 6.54 -11.55 13.10
N VAL A 248 6.00 -12.37 14.00
CA VAL A 248 4.73 -12.11 14.69
C VAL A 248 5.05 -11.73 16.13
N LEU A 249 4.72 -10.50 16.52
CA LEU A 249 4.81 -10.05 17.91
C LEU A 249 3.55 -10.50 18.64
N LEU A 250 3.70 -11.53 19.47
CA LEU A 250 2.63 -12.10 20.26
C LEU A 250 2.51 -11.32 21.58
N THR A 251 1.40 -10.60 21.72
CA THR A 251 0.85 -10.04 22.97
C THR A 251 -0.42 -10.81 23.32
N HIS A 252 -1.12 -10.43 24.39
CA HIS A 252 -2.39 -11.08 24.74
C HIS A 252 -3.53 -10.80 23.74
N GLN A 253 -3.46 -9.73 22.93
CA GLN A 253 -4.48 -9.41 21.92
C GLN A 253 -4.13 -9.82 20.48
N THR A 254 -2.86 -10.13 20.18
CA THR A 254 -2.42 -10.44 18.80
C THR A 254 -3.28 -11.51 18.13
N LEU A 255 -3.60 -12.60 18.84
CA LEU A 255 -4.33 -13.74 18.26
C LEU A 255 -5.86 -13.54 18.23
N SER A 256 -6.37 -12.50 18.87
CA SER A 256 -7.78 -12.14 18.89
C SER A 256 -8.14 -11.12 17.82
N THR A 257 -7.14 -10.54 17.14
CA THR A 257 -7.35 -9.49 16.15
C THR A 257 -7.38 -10.07 14.74
N VAL A 258 -8.42 -9.77 13.96
CA VAL A 258 -8.59 -10.31 12.60
C VAL A 258 -7.38 -10.05 11.70
N TRP A 259 -6.77 -8.88 11.78
CA TRP A 259 -5.64 -8.48 10.93
C TRP A 259 -4.41 -9.37 11.15
N CYS A 260 -4.04 -9.62 12.41
CA CYS A 260 -2.95 -10.52 12.74
C CYS A 260 -3.27 -11.97 12.37
N ALA A 261 -4.51 -12.43 12.60
CA ALA A 261 -4.96 -13.76 12.17
C ALA A 261 -4.83 -13.95 10.65
N VAL A 262 -5.14 -12.92 9.87
CA VAL A 262 -5.00 -12.90 8.41
C VAL A 262 -3.53 -12.92 7.99
N ASP A 263 -2.70 -12.07 8.58
CA ASP A 263 -1.25 -12.04 8.31
C ASP A 263 -0.63 -13.43 8.55
N ILE A 264 -0.95 -14.05 9.69
CA ILE A 264 -0.45 -15.38 10.09
C ILE A 264 -0.94 -16.46 9.11
N ALA A 265 -2.24 -16.48 8.81
CA ALA A 265 -2.81 -17.49 7.89
C ALA A 265 -2.33 -17.31 6.45
N ALA A 266 -2.13 -16.07 6.00
CA ALA A 266 -1.59 -15.75 4.69
C ALA A 266 -0.12 -16.17 4.59
N ALA A 267 0.69 -15.89 5.61
CA ALA A 267 2.08 -16.33 5.71
C ALA A 267 2.19 -17.87 5.68
N PHE A 268 1.36 -18.55 6.48
CA PHE A 268 1.29 -20.00 6.54
C PHE A 268 0.95 -20.60 5.17
N ARG A 269 -0.11 -20.10 4.51
CA ARG A 269 -0.52 -20.56 3.18
C ARG A 269 0.54 -20.24 2.10
N GLY A 270 1.22 -19.11 2.22
CA GLY A 270 2.34 -18.70 1.37
C GLY A 270 3.63 -19.46 1.62
N ARG A 271 3.68 -20.30 2.66
CA ARG A 271 4.90 -20.99 3.14
C ARG A 271 6.03 -20.01 3.46
N ALA A 272 5.69 -18.80 3.89
CA ALA A 272 6.66 -17.87 4.45
C ALA A 272 7.15 -18.43 5.79
N GLN A 273 8.42 -18.17 6.13
CA GLN A 273 8.94 -18.58 7.43
C GLN A 273 8.32 -17.70 8.51
N ILE A 274 7.52 -18.28 9.41
CA ILE A 274 6.97 -17.55 10.55
C ILE A 274 7.95 -17.64 11.73
N VAL A 275 8.24 -16.50 12.36
CA VAL A 275 9.04 -16.40 13.58
C VAL A 275 8.17 -15.78 14.66
N TRP A 276 7.92 -16.55 15.72
CA TRP A 276 7.06 -16.17 16.83
C TRP A 276 7.87 -15.45 17.90
N VAL A 277 7.47 -14.24 18.27
CA VAL A 277 8.12 -13.44 19.31
C VAL A 277 7.12 -13.20 20.43
N ALA A 278 7.23 -13.96 21.51
CA ALA A 278 6.35 -13.83 22.67
C ALA A 278 6.82 -12.72 23.60
N CYS A 279 5.95 -11.71 23.77
CA CYS A 279 6.09 -10.67 24.77
C CYS A 279 5.74 -11.20 26.17
N ASP A 280 6.07 -10.44 27.22
CA ASP A 280 5.87 -10.86 28.62
C ASP A 280 4.42 -11.14 29.00
N ASP A 281 3.49 -10.41 28.38
CA ASP A 281 2.05 -10.55 28.59
C ASP A 281 1.42 -11.65 27.74
N TYR A 282 2.19 -12.29 26.84
CA TYR A 282 1.68 -13.37 26.02
C TYR A 282 1.45 -14.63 26.86
N GLN A 283 0.22 -15.12 26.81
CA GLN A 283 -0.17 -16.41 27.37
C GLN A 283 -0.32 -17.42 26.23
N ALA A 284 0.21 -18.62 26.44
CA ALA A 284 0.05 -19.71 25.48
C ALA A 284 -1.44 -20.03 25.31
N ILE A 285 -1.92 -20.08 24.07
CA ILE A 285 -3.33 -20.35 23.79
C ILE A 285 -3.67 -21.82 24.11
N PRO A 286 -4.76 -22.08 24.85
CA PRO A 286 -5.27 -23.44 25.03
C PRO A 286 -5.82 -23.97 23.69
N GLU A 287 -5.86 -25.29 23.52
CA GLU A 287 -6.43 -25.92 22.32
C GLU A 287 -7.91 -25.52 22.11
N GLU A 288 -8.66 -25.36 23.20
CA GLU A 288 -10.06 -24.92 23.20
C GLU A 288 -10.25 -23.55 22.51
N PHE A 289 -9.29 -22.63 22.66
CA PHE A 289 -9.34 -21.33 21.99
C PHE A 289 -9.35 -21.47 20.46
N ILE A 290 -8.63 -22.47 19.92
CA ILE A 290 -8.59 -22.71 18.47
C ILE A 290 -9.96 -23.20 17.97
N ASP A 291 -10.66 -23.99 18.77
CA ASP A 291 -12.01 -24.44 18.43
C ASP A 291 -13.03 -23.30 18.49
N GLU A 292 -12.89 -22.41 19.48
CA GLU A 292 -13.74 -21.25 19.73
C GLU A 292 -13.48 -20.04 18.81
N LEU A 293 -12.41 -20.03 18.00
CA LEU A 293 -12.07 -18.94 17.07
C LEU A 293 -13.23 -18.42 16.20
N THR A 294 -14.24 -19.24 15.94
CA THR A 294 -15.43 -18.84 15.17
C THR A 294 -16.23 -17.74 15.89
N GLY A 295 -16.20 -17.72 17.23
CA GLY A 295 -16.87 -16.72 18.05
C GLY A 295 -16.02 -15.47 18.34
N THR A 296 -14.70 -15.53 18.08
CA THR A 296 -13.78 -14.41 18.35
C THR A 296 -13.90 -13.29 17.33
N PHE A 297 -14.19 -13.61 16.06
CA PHE A 297 -14.26 -12.63 14.98
C PHE A 297 -15.70 -12.29 14.60
N GLU A 298 -15.94 -11.03 14.23
CA GLU A 298 -17.25 -10.63 13.74
C GLU A 298 -17.56 -11.25 12.36
N VAL A 299 -18.85 -11.44 12.06
CA VAL A 299 -19.28 -12.02 10.76
C VAL A 299 -18.79 -11.20 9.57
N GLN A 300 -18.72 -9.88 9.73
CA GLN A 300 -18.20 -8.98 8.71
C GLN A 300 -16.70 -9.21 8.47
N GLU A 301 -15.92 -9.34 9.55
CA GLU A 301 -14.49 -9.64 9.48
C GLU A 301 -14.23 -10.97 8.77
N LEU A 302 -14.95 -12.03 9.16
CA LEU A 302 -14.88 -13.34 8.51
C LEU A 302 -15.20 -13.28 7.01
N SER A 303 -16.19 -12.46 6.65
CA SER A 303 -16.58 -12.25 5.24
C SER A 303 -15.48 -11.53 4.46
N MET A 304 -14.87 -10.50 5.06
CA MET A 304 -13.76 -9.78 4.45
C MET A 304 -12.54 -10.71 4.27
N MET A 305 -12.20 -11.55 5.25
CA MET A 305 -11.10 -12.52 5.12
C MET A 305 -11.36 -13.51 3.99
N ALA A 306 -12.59 -14.03 3.92
CA ALA A 306 -13.00 -14.98 2.90
C ALA A 306 -12.93 -14.36 1.49
N ALA A 307 -13.24 -13.07 1.33
CA ALA A 307 -13.09 -12.35 0.08
C ALA A 307 -11.63 -12.33 -0.42
N GLY A 308 -10.67 -12.19 0.51
CA GLY A 308 -9.23 -12.32 0.23
C GLY A 308 -8.74 -13.77 0.09
N GLY A 309 -9.63 -14.77 0.14
CA GLY A 309 -9.30 -16.18 0.03
C GLY A 309 -8.68 -16.80 1.30
N ILE A 310 -8.76 -16.12 2.44
CA ILE A 310 -8.36 -16.66 3.74
C ILE A 310 -9.61 -17.09 4.50
N HIS A 311 -9.77 -18.40 4.70
CA HIS A 311 -10.86 -18.97 5.46
C HIS A 311 -10.43 -19.28 6.89
N LEU A 312 -11.38 -19.37 7.81
CA LEU A 312 -11.14 -19.68 9.22
C LEU A 312 -10.33 -20.97 9.43
N ARG A 313 -10.53 -21.98 8.58
CA ARG A 313 -9.73 -23.23 8.61
C ARG A 313 -8.22 -22.99 8.42
N HIS A 314 -7.83 -21.95 7.67
CA HIS A 314 -6.42 -21.61 7.49
C HIS A 314 -5.83 -20.98 8.75
N VAL A 315 -6.61 -20.14 9.45
CA VAL A 315 -6.22 -19.57 10.75
C VAL A 315 -6.05 -20.68 11.78
N LYS A 316 -7.04 -21.56 11.92
CA LYS A 316 -6.98 -22.71 12.85
C LYS A 316 -5.73 -23.58 12.59
N ALA A 317 -5.46 -23.90 11.32
CA ALA A 317 -4.28 -24.67 10.95
C ALA A 317 -2.97 -23.96 11.31
N ALA A 318 -2.87 -22.65 11.05
CA ALA A 318 -1.68 -21.87 11.39
C ALA A 318 -1.47 -21.73 12.90
N TYR A 319 -2.54 -21.58 13.69
CA TYR A 319 -2.46 -21.50 15.15
C TYR A 319 -2.11 -22.87 15.78
N ALA A 320 -2.57 -23.96 15.19
CA ALA A 320 -2.16 -25.30 15.60
C ALA A 320 -0.67 -25.56 15.33
N GLU A 321 -0.13 -25.10 14.19
CA GLU A 321 1.32 -25.19 13.92
C GLU A 321 2.12 -24.31 14.90
N MET A 322 1.62 -23.12 15.22
CA MET A 322 2.26 -22.20 16.18
C MET A 322 2.50 -22.87 17.53
N GLN A 323 1.58 -23.71 18.03
CA GLN A 323 1.74 -24.40 19.32
C GLN A 323 2.97 -25.32 19.38
N GLN A 324 3.44 -25.80 18.23
CA GLN A 324 4.60 -26.70 18.12
C GLN A 324 5.87 -25.95 17.72
N ALA A 325 5.75 -24.69 17.32
CA ALA A 325 6.86 -23.92 16.79
C ALA A 325 7.73 -23.31 17.91
N PRO A 326 9.03 -23.13 17.68
CA PRO A 326 9.90 -22.42 18.63
C PRO A 326 9.47 -20.95 18.74
N VAL A 327 9.49 -20.43 19.96
CA VAL A 327 9.10 -19.06 20.29
C VAL A 327 10.28 -18.30 20.87
N VAL A 328 10.63 -17.16 20.26
CA VAL A 328 11.62 -16.21 20.79
C VAL A 328 10.95 -15.42 21.91
N ARG A 329 11.54 -15.43 23.10
CA ARG A 329 11.03 -14.68 24.25
C ARG A 329 11.59 -13.26 24.23
N LEU A 330 10.72 -12.27 24.36
CA LEU A 330 11.07 -10.86 24.36
C LEU A 330 10.46 -10.18 25.59
N LYS A 331 11.33 -9.76 26.51
CA LYS A 331 10.91 -8.96 27.65
C LYS A 331 10.75 -7.50 27.26
N ARG A 332 9.57 -6.94 27.48
CA ARG A 332 9.23 -5.55 27.15
C ARG A 332 9.48 -4.59 28.32
N GLY A 333 9.27 -5.04 29.54
CA GLY A 333 9.33 -4.17 30.72
C GLY A 333 9.71 -4.96 31.97
N ASP A 334 11.01 -5.04 32.26
CA ASP A 334 11.49 -5.37 33.60
C ASP A 334 11.96 -4.07 34.26
N HIS A 335 11.78 -3.94 35.59
CA HIS A 335 12.31 -2.84 36.43
C HIS A 335 13.85 -2.74 36.45
N GLY A 336 14.53 -3.44 35.54
CA GLY A 336 15.96 -3.37 35.35
C GLY A 336 16.40 -2.04 34.75
N SER A 337 17.70 -1.76 34.84
CA SER A 337 18.28 -0.59 34.17
C SER A 337 17.99 -0.62 32.65
N ALA A 338 17.81 0.54 32.02
CA ALA A 338 17.55 0.66 30.58
C ALA A 338 18.56 -0.11 29.69
N ALA A 339 19.80 -0.27 30.17
CA ALA A 339 20.84 -1.05 29.49
C ALA A 339 20.57 -2.57 29.48
N THR A 340 19.89 -3.08 30.51
CA THR A 340 19.50 -4.50 30.59
C THR A 340 18.41 -4.81 29.57
N SER A 341 17.36 -3.98 29.51
CA SER A 341 16.28 -4.11 28.52
C SER A 341 16.82 -4.03 27.08
N GLU A 342 17.77 -3.13 26.80
CA GLU A 342 18.37 -3.05 25.45
C GLU A 342 19.14 -4.33 25.09
N ALA A 343 19.90 -4.89 26.03
CA ALA A 343 20.64 -6.14 25.81
C ALA A 343 19.68 -7.31 25.55
N GLU A 344 18.54 -7.36 26.24
CA GLU A 344 17.50 -8.37 26.02
C GLU A 344 16.81 -8.19 24.66
N HIS A 345 16.45 -6.97 24.27
CA HIS A 345 15.93 -6.67 22.93
C HIS A 345 16.92 -7.07 21.83
N MET A 346 18.20 -6.79 22.01
CA MET A 346 19.26 -7.16 21.05
C MET A 346 19.50 -8.67 20.99
N ARG A 347 19.35 -9.38 22.11
CA ARG A 347 19.39 -10.85 22.13
C ARG A 347 18.22 -11.43 21.34
N ALA A 348 16.99 -11.00 21.63
CA ALA A 348 15.79 -11.45 20.92
C ALA A 348 15.89 -11.13 19.42
N LEU A 349 16.36 -9.94 19.05
CA LEU A 349 16.63 -9.55 17.67
C LEU A 349 17.60 -10.53 16.97
N THR A 350 18.67 -10.92 17.65
CA THR A 350 19.66 -11.86 17.12
C THR A 350 19.04 -13.24 16.87
N GLU A 351 18.23 -13.72 17.81
CA GLU A 351 17.47 -14.98 17.67
C GLU A 351 16.45 -14.91 16.52
N VAL A 352 15.76 -13.77 16.34
CA VAL A 352 14.86 -13.50 15.20
C VAL A 352 15.62 -13.52 13.89
N MET A 353 16.74 -12.79 13.78
CA MET A 353 17.56 -12.76 12.55
C MET A 353 18.10 -14.14 12.18
N GLN A 354 18.52 -14.91 13.19
CA GLN A 354 18.98 -16.29 13.00
C GLN A 354 17.85 -17.18 12.49
N SER A 355 16.66 -17.08 13.07
CA SER A 355 15.46 -17.83 12.65
C SER A 355 15.03 -17.47 11.22
N CYS A 356 15.12 -16.19 10.85
CA CYS A 356 14.88 -15.68 9.50
C CYS A 356 16.00 -16.03 8.49
N LYS A 357 17.08 -16.70 8.92
CA LYS A 357 18.28 -17.02 8.12
C LYS A 357 18.90 -15.77 7.47
N ILE A 358 18.80 -14.62 8.14
CA ILE A 358 19.33 -13.36 7.63
C ILE A 358 20.79 -13.27 8.01
N ARG A 359 21.67 -13.28 7.01
CA ARG A 359 23.09 -13.00 7.21
C ARG A 359 23.24 -11.54 7.63
N SER A 360 23.77 -11.33 8.84
CA SER A 360 24.31 -10.05 9.27
C SER A 360 25.29 -9.56 8.21
N VAL A 361 24.98 -8.41 7.60
CA VAL A 361 25.96 -7.70 6.80
C VAL A 361 26.88 -7.03 7.81
N GLY A 362 28.20 -7.30 7.74
CA GLY A 362 29.21 -6.90 8.75
C GLY A 362 29.40 -5.39 9.00
N LYS A 363 28.39 -4.54 8.75
CA LYS A 363 28.35 -3.11 9.05
C LYS A 363 28.06 -2.78 10.52
N ALA A 364 27.81 -3.77 11.38
CA ALA A 364 27.42 -3.57 12.78
C ALA A 364 28.44 -2.78 13.64
N GLU A 365 29.67 -2.57 13.18
CA GLU A 365 30.71 -1.88 13.94
C GLU A 365 30.56 -0.34 14.03
N THR A 366 29.85 0.31 13.11
CA THR A 366 29.86 1.79 13.03
C THR A 366 28.79 2.44 13.91
N ILE A 367 27.56 1.91 13.92
CA ILE A 367 26.43 2.48 14.68
C ILE A 367 26.42 2.00 16.14
N GLY A 368 26.84 0.76 16.39
CA GLY A 368 27.02 0.25 17.75
C GLY A 368 28.05 1.06 18.55
N LYS A 369 28.98 1.76 17.89
CA LYS A 369 29.89 2.71 18.53
C LYS A 369 29.17 3.99 18.99
N MET A 370 28.22 4.52 18.22
CA MET A 370 27.44 5.73 18.57
C MET A 370 26.52 5.53 19.78
N VAL A 371 25.85 4.38 19.87
CA VAL A 371 24.96 4.10 21.01
C VAL A 371 25.78 3.79 22.28
N ARG A 372 26.88 3.04 22.14
CA ARG A 372 27.77 2.72 23.28
C ARG A 372 28.52 3.94 23.84
N THR A 373 28.81 4.97 23.03
CA THR A 373 29.45 6.19 23.53
C THR A 373 28.53 7.04 24.40
N SER A 374 27.22 7.09 24.11
CA SER A 374 26.23 7.77 24.98
C SER A 374 26.16 7.11 26.37
N ILE A 375 26.12 5.77 26.43
CA ILE A 375 25.98 5.04 27.69
C ILE A 375 27.26 5.07 28.56
N ARG A 376 28.46 5.03 27.94
CA ARG A 376 29.72 5.10 28.69
C ARG A 376 29.96 6.46 29.37
N GLY A 377 29.39 7.54 28.83
CA GLY A 377 29.43 8.86 29.48
C GLY A 377 28.70 8.87 30.83
N SER A 378 27.54 8.20 30.91
CA SER A 378 26.71 8.13 32.12
C SER A 378 27.38 7.35 33.27
N ARG A 379 28.13 6.28 32.97
CA ARG A 379 28.69 5.38 34.00
C ARG A 379 29.89 5.96 34.77
N ARG A 380 30.57 6.98 34.25
CA ARG A 380 31.71 7.64 34.95
C ARG A 380 31.28 8.70 35.97
N SER A 381 30.01 9.08 36.02
CA SER A 381 29.53 10.15 36.90
C SER A 381 29.01 9.69 38.27
N ARG A 382 29.00 8.38 38.58
CA ARG A 382 28.26 7.84 39.74
C ARG A 382 29.09 7.44 40.98
N THR A 383 30.40 7.73 41.03
CA THR A 383 31.24 7.42 42.21
C THR A 383 31.88 8.63 42.89
N SER A 384 31.45 9.85 42.58
CA SER A 384 31.76 11.01 43.43
C SER A 384 30.62 12.02 43.31
N MET A 385 29.87 12.25 44.40
CA MET A 385 29.13 13.49 44.53
C MET A 385 30.11 14.65 44.25
N PRO A 386 29.82 15.57 43.33
CA PRO A 386 30.65 16.75 43.15
C PRO A 386 30.61 17.55 44.46
N ARG A 387 31.75 17.57 45.14
CA ARG A 387 32.03 18.55 46.20
C ARG A 387 31.76 19.92 45.60
N ARG A 388 30.90 20.71 46.26
CA ARG A 388 30.60 22.12 45.96
C ARG A 388 31.85 22.81 45.37
N PRO A 389 31.82 23.28 44.12
CA PRO A 389 32.96 23.96 43.54
C PRO A 389 33.18 25.27 44.31
N SER A 390 34.38 25.40 44.86
CA SER A 390 34.87 26.67 45.40
C SER A 390 35.00 27.68 44.28
N ALA A 391 34.64 28.93 44.58
CA ALA A 391 34.47 30.08 43.70
C ALA A 391 35.72 30.50 42.91
N THR A 392 36.15 29.72 41.92
CA THR A 392 37.19 30.12 40.97
C THR A 392 36.73 29.89 39.53
N GLY A 393 36.02 30.89 38.99
CA GLY A 393 36.33 31.60 37.74
C GLY A 393 36.59 30.85 36.43
N GLU A 394 36.35 29.56 36.30
CA GLU A 394 36.33 28.90 34.98
C GLU A 394 34.92 29.02 34.37
N THR A 395 34.86 29.65 33.20
CA THR A 395 33.66 29.78 32.38
C THR A 395 33.08 28.40 32.12
N ALA A 396 32.03 28.05 32.85
CA ALA A 396 31.27 26.83 32.68
C ALA A 396 30.81 26.75 31.22
N ASP A 397 31.50 25.90 30.45
CA ASP A 397 31.15 25.57 29.09
C ASP A 397 29.72 25.03 29.10
N ASP A 398 28.80 25.80 28.49
CA ASP A 398 27.35 25.63 28.53
C ASP A 398 26.96 24.36 27.75
N GLN A 399 27.22 23.18 28.33
CA GLN A 399 26.84 21.89 27.76
C GLN A 399 25.33 21.74 27.83
N ARG A 400 24.64 22.32 26.84
CA ARG A 400 23.22 22.14 26.61
C ARG A 400 22.97 20.71 26.10
N GLY A 401 22.69 19.81 27.03
CA GLY A 401 22.17 18.48 26.73
C GLY A 401 20.67 18.53 26.43
N VAL A 402 20.20 17.66 25.53
CA VAL A 402 18.76 17.40 25.36
C VAL A 402 18.40 16.17 26.20
N PHE A 403 17.40 16.33 27.06
CA PHE A 403 16.90 15.26 27.93
C PHE A 403 15.50 14.84 27.48
N ILE A 404 15.30 13.54 27.38
CA ILE A 404 13.99 12.93 27.11
C ILE A 404 13.51 12.36 28.44
N LEU A 405 12.39 12.88 28.93
CA LEU A 405 11.68 12.33 30.09
C LEU A 405 10.53 11.47 29.58
N GLY A 406 10.42 10.26 30.11
CA GLY A 406 9.30 9.37 29.83
C GLY A 406 9.12 8.32 30.91
N CYS A 407 7.92 7.73 30.94
CA CYS A 407 7.57 6.69 31.89
C CYS A 407 8.27 5.37 31.49
N THR A 408 9.22 4.91 32.29
CA THR A 408 9.94 3.64 32.04
C THR A 408 9.18 2.40 32.53
N SER A 409 8.11 2.59 33.32
CA SER A 409 7.28 1.48 33.80
C SER A 409 6.27 0.99 32.75
N ASP A 410 5.91 1.84 31.78
CA ASP A 410 5.10 1.42 30.64
C ASP A 410 6.02 0.99 29.48
N PRO A 411 5.99 -0.28 29.04
CA PRO A 411 6.85 -0.78 27.97
C PRO A 411 6.68 -0.03 26.65
N GLU A 412 5.47 0.44 26.33
CA GLU A 412 5.24 1.18 25.08
C GLU A 412 5.81 2.60 25.17
N ALA A 413 5.71 3.24 26.33
CA ALA A 413 6.36 4.53 26.60
C ALA A 413 7.90 4.43 26.57
N ASP A 414 8.49 3.35 27.10
CA ASP A 414 9.93 3.10 27.00
C ASP A 414 10.37 2.94 25.53
N CYS A 415 9.64 2.13 24.75
CA CYS A 415 9.91 1.97 23.31
C CYS A 415 9.78 3.31 22.55
N ARG A 416 8.78 4.12 22.89
CA ARG A 416 8.58 5.46 22.31
C ARG A 416 9.77 6.38 22.60
N CYS A 417 10.24 6.40 23.84
CA CYS A 417 11.41 7.18 24.24
C CYS A 417 12.66 6.75 23.48
N ARG A 418 12.89 5.44 23.33
CA ARG A 418 14.04 4.90 22.58
C ARG A 418 13.98 5.23 21.10
N ILE A 419 12.81 5.15 20.48
CA ILE A 419 12.63 5.54 19.08
C ILE A 419 12.97 7.02 18.90
N VAL A 420 12.41 7.89 19.76
CA VAL A 420 12.69 9.33 19.70
C VAL A 420 14.17 9.59 19.93
N GLN A 421 14.79 8.93 20.90
CA GLN A 421 16.23 9.03 21.15
C GLN A 421 17.05 8.62 19.94
N ALA A 422 16.71 7.50 19.27
CA ALA A 422 17.43 7.03 18.10
C ALA A 422 17.28 7.96 16.88
N VAL A 423 16.05 8.46 16.64
CA VAL A 423 15.78 9.42 15.56
C VAL A 423 16.52 10.72 15.80
N LEU A 424 16.46 11.26 17.03
CA LEU A 424 17.18 12.47 17.38
C LEU A 424 18.70 12.27 17.31
N ALA A 425 19.23 11.13 17.76
CA ALA A 425 20.66 10.82 17.68
C ALA A 425 21.16 10.73 16.23
N SER A 426 20.29 10.32 15.30
CA SER A 426 20.62 10.32 13.86
C SER A 426 20.59 11.72 13.24
N THR A 427 19.88 12.66 13.85
CA THR A 427 19.70 14.02 13.32
C THR A 427 20.65 15.03 13.97
N LEU A 428 20.98 14.83 15.25
CA LEU A 428 21.81 15.72 16.05
C LEU A 428 23.22 15.16 16.18
N GLU A 429 24.24 15.98 15.92
CA GLU A 429 25.65 15.60 16.12
C GLU A 429 26.06 15.51 17.61
N HIS A 430 25.17 15.88 18.53
CA HIS A 430 25.43 15.93 19.98
C HIS A 430 24.91 14.68 20.71
N PRO A 431 25.60 14.22 21.77
CA PRO A 431 25.20 13.06 22.55
C PRO A 431 23.90 13.33 23.34
N LEU A 432 22.92 12.43 23.18
CA LEU A 432 21.67 12.44 23.92
C LEU A 432 21.77 11.54 25.16
N VAL A 433 21.24 12.00 26.29
CA VAL A 433 21.19 11.25 27.56
C VAL A 433 19.73 11.01 27.94
N PHE A 434 19.36 9.74 28.14
CA PHE A 434 18.04 9.35 28.64
C PHE A 434 18.03 9.33 30.17
N TRP A 435 16.97 9.86 30.78
CA TRP A 435 16.82 9.96 32.23
C TRP A 435 15.48 9.37 32.66
N GLY A 436 15.52 8.36 33.54
CA GLY A 436 14.38 7.49 33.83
C GLY A 436 13.48 7.92 35.00
N GLU A 437 13.84 8.93 35.79
CA GLU A 437 13.06 9.39 36.96
C GLU A 437 13.26 10.89 37.23
N GLU A 438 12.22 11.56 37.75
CA GLU A 438 12.23 12.97 38.17
C GLU A 438 13.30 13.19 39.25
N SER A 439 14.39 13.83 38.86
CA SER A 439 15.32 14.48 39.79
C SER A 439 15.47 15.93 39.35
N GLU A 440 15.60 16.84 40.32
CA GLU A 440 15.55 18.29 40.12
C GLU A 440 16.48 18.75 38.97
N LEU A 441 15.89 19.14 37.84
CA LEU A 441 16.63 19.72 36.72
C LEU A 441 16.98 21.17 37.03
N SER A 442 18.27 21.51 36.99
CA SER A 442 18.74 22.90 37.02
C SER A 442 18.42 23.60 35.69
N SER A 443 18.26 24.94 35.73
CA SER A 443 17.89 25.76 34.58
C SER A 443 18.88 25.70 33.43
N GLY A 444 18.44 25.39 32.21
CA GLY A 444 19.26 25.45 30.98
C GLY A 444 18.97 24.40 29.89
N TYR A 445 18.06 23.46 30.12
CA TYR A 445 17.85 22.29 29.24
C TYR A 445 16.58 22.36 28.39
N VAL A 446 16.62 21.76 27.20
CA VAL A 446 15.43 21.51 26.37
C VAL A 446 14.82 20.19 26.83
N LEU A 447 13.64 20.28 27.43
CA LEU A 447 12.88 19.14 27.91
C LEU A 447 11.91 18.68 26.84
N VAL A 448 12.09 17.45 26.33
CA VAL A 448 11.10 16.80 25.48
C VAL A 448 10.23 15.93 26.35
N LEU A 449 9.05 16.44 26.71
CA LEU A 449 8.01 15.67 27.40
C LEU A 449 7.22 14.87 26.36
N LEU A 450 7.38 13.55 26.40
CA LEU A 450 6.53 12.63 25.64
C LEU A 450 5.37 12.24 26.55
N THR A 451 4.21 12.87 26.32
CA THR A 451 2.94 12.46 26.93
C THR A 451 2.26 11.40 26.10
#